data_AF-A0A068QTS0-F1
#
_entry.id   AF-A0A068QTS0-F1
#
_cell.length_a   1.000
_cell.length_b   1.000
_cell.length_c   1.000
_cell.angle_alpha   90.00
_cell.angle_beta   90.00
_cell.angle_gamma   90.00
#
_symmetry.space_group_name_H-M   'P 1'
#
loop_
_entity.id
_entity.type
_entity.pdbx_description
1 polymer ?
#
loop_
_entity_poly.entity_id
_entity_poly.type
_entity_poly.pdbx_seq_one_letter_code
_entity_poly.pdbx_strand_id
1 'polypeptide(L)'
;MKDKIRHVIIQSVTELNATLPEPLPIETGDECFIYRHDSHLDSMSLVMLIADLESKLEDDFDISLTLANEKSMSAKNSPFSSVGRLTDYIFDLIEGQYHA
;
A
#
# COMPACT_ATOMS: atom_id res chain seq x y z
N MET A 1 -10.11 -7.53 -10.60
CA MET A 1 -10.18 -7.10 -9.17
C MET A 1 -8.88 -6.45 -8.75
N LYS A 2 -7.73 -7.11 -8.99
CA LYS A 2 -6.40 -6.50 -8.83
C LYS A 2 -6.24 -5.13 -9.50
N ASP A 3 -6.79 -4.92 -10.70
CA ASP A 3 -6.74 -3.60 -11.36
C ASP A 3 -7.41 -2.47 -10.57
N LYS A 4 -8.52 -2.78 -9.87
CA LYS A 4 -9.21 -1.79 -9.02
C LYS A 4 -8.40 -1.49 -7.77
N ILE A 5 -7.89 -2.52 -7.11
CA ILE A 5 -7.01 -2.39 -5.93
C ILE A 5 -5.78 -1.55 -6.30
N ARG A 6 -5.16 -1.85 -7.44
CA ARG A 6 -4.04 -1.10 -7.98
C ARG A 6 -4.40 0.36 -8.23
N HIS A 7 -5.59 0.63 -8.78
CA HIS A 7 -6.05 1.99 -8.99
C HIS A 7 -6.15 2.75 -7.67
N VAL A 8 -6.77 2.16 -6.65
CA VAL A 8 -6.85 2.73 -5.29
C VAL A 8 -5.45 3.03 -4.74
N ILE A 9 -4.52 2.06 -4.84
CA ILE A 9 -3.14 2.25 -4.38
C ILE A 9 -2.47 3.42 -5.10
N ILE A 10 -2.57 3.50 -6.43
CA ILE A 10 -1.96 4.59 -7.19
C ILE A 10 -2.58 5.93 -6.80
N GLN A 11 -3.90 6.01 -6.59
CA GLN A 11 -4.56 7.24 -6.13
C GLN A 11 -4.03 7.67 -4.76
N SER A 12 -3.99 6.77 -3.78
CA SER A 12 -3.44 7.04 -2.44
C SER A 12 -1.99 7.50 -2.48
N VAL A 13 -1.14 6.84 -3.28
CA VAL A 13 0.27 7.24 -3.43
C VAL A 13 0.39 8.60 -4.15
N THR A 14 -0.50 8.90 -5.11
CA THR A 14 -0.53 10.19 -5.79
C THR A 14 -0.86 11.33 -4.83
N GLU A 15 -1.83 11.11 -3.94
CA GLU A 15 -2.21 12.07 -2.90
C GLU A 15 -1.07 12.25 -1.89
N LEU A 16 -0.43 11.16 -1.46
CA LEU A 16 0.74 11.21 -0.59
C LEU A 16 1.88 11.99 -1.24
N ASN A 17 2.15 11.78 -2.53
CA ASN A 17 3.19 12.48 -3.28
C ASN A 17 3.02 14.00 -3.27
N ALA A 18 1.79 14.52 -3.18
CA ALA A 18 1.55 15.96 -3.05
C ALA A 18 2.05 16.54 -1.71
N THR A 19 2.25 15.68 -0.71
CA THR A 19 2.71 16.02 0.65
C THR A 19 4.19 15.69 0.88
N LEU A 20 4.78 14.83 0.04
CA LEU A 20 6.17 14.43 0.17
C LEU A 20 7.10 15.49 -0.43
N PRO A 21 8.27 15.73 0.18
CA PRO A 21 9.29 16.59 -0.39
C PRO A 21 9.88 16.01 -1.68
N GLU A 22 9.97 14.69 -1.77
CA GLU A 22 10.39 13.95 -2.97
C GLU A 22 9.31 12.92 -3.32
N PRO A 23 8.59 13.10 -4.45
CA PRO A 23 7.52 12.21 -4.84
C PRO A 23 8.06 10.86 -5.32
N LEU A 24 7.33 9.80 -5.00
CA LEU A 24 7.60 8.45 -5.46
C LEU A 24 7.31 8.32 -6.97
N PRO A 25 8.07 7.49 -7.70
CA PRO A 25 7.94 7.37 -9.15
C PRO A 25 6.73 6.49 -9.54
N ILE A 26 5.51 6.98 -9.31
CA ILE A 26 4.26 6.21 -9.55
C ILE A 26 4.08 5.75 -10.99
N GLU A 27 4.75 6.44 -11.93
CA GLU A 27 4.77 6.10 -13.36
C GLU A 27 5.34 4.70 -13.63
N THR A 28 6.16 4.19 -12.72
CA THR A 28 6.71 2.82 -12.77
C THR A 28 5.68 1.76 -12.35
N GLY A 29 4.50 2.17 -11.90
CA GLY A 29 3.40 1.25 -11.59
C GLY A 29 3.79 0.27 -10.51
N ASP A 30 3.79 -1.03 -10.83
CA ASP A 30 4.01 -2.12 -9.88
C ASP A 30 5.45 -2.15 -9.33
N GLU A 31 6.39 -1.59 -10.10
CA GLU A 31 7.80 -1.42 -9.74
C GLU A 31 8.04 -0.16 -8.89
N CYS A 32 7.00 0.63 -8.63
CA CYS A 32 7.11 1.79 -7.74
C CYS A 32 7.41 1.31 -6.32
N PHE A 33 8.63 1.54 -5.88
CA PHE A 33 9.08 1.20 -4.54
C PHE A 33 8.51 2.19 -3.54
N ILE A 34 7.73 1.68 -2.58
CA ILE A 34 7.11 2.48 -1.52
C ILE A 34 8.07 2.49 -0.33
N TYR A 35 8.36 1.33 0.26
CA TYR A 35 9.24 1.23 1.42
C TYR A 35 10.50 0.39 1.11
N ARG A 36 11.67 1.03 1.06
CA ARG A 36 12.99 0.41 0.86
C ARG A 36 13.98 1.04 1.85
N HIS A 37 15.08 0.35 2.14
CA HIS A 37 16.17 0.90 2.96
C HIS A 37 16.70 2.28 2.47
N ASP A 38 16.58 2.57 1.17
CA ASP A 38 16.92 3.86 0.53
C ASP A 38 15.70 4.73 0.18
N SER A 39 14.47 4.38 0.61
CA SER A 39 13.29 5.19 0.29
C SER A 39 13.16 6.37 1.25
N HIS A 40 12.75 7.52 0.72
CA HIS A 40 12.47 8.75 1.47
C HIS A 40 11.16 8.69 2.29
N LEU A 41 10.50 7.52 2.35
CA LEU A 41 9.31 7.33 3.15
C LEU A 41 9.66 7.04 4.60
N ASP A 42 9.40 8.02 5.47
CA ASP A 42 9.42 7.83 6.92
C ASP A 42 8.23 6.99 7.39
N SER A 43 8.37 6.38 8.58
CA SER A 43 7.34 5.52 9.17
C SER A 43 5.97 6.22 9.29
N MET A 44 5.95 7.55 9.48
CA MET A 44 4.70 8.33 9.55
C MET A 44 3.97 8.40 8.21
N SER A 45 4.70 8.64 7.12
CA SER A 45 4.12 8.68 5.77
C SER A 45 3.59 7.32 5.35
N LEU A 46 4.24 6.24 5.79
CA LEU A 46 3.74 4.87 5.59
C LEU A 46 2.44 4.63 6.36
N VAL A 47 2.35 5.06 7.61
CA VAL A 47 1.11 4.95 8.42
C VAL A 47 -0.03 5.74 7.77
N MET A 48 0.24 6.95 7.27
CA MET A 48 -0.76 7.76 6.56
C MET A 48 -1.26 7.04 5.31
N LEU A 49 -0.35 6.48 4.50
CA LEU A 49 -0.72 5.72 3.31
C LEU A 49 -1.61 4.53 3.67
N ILE A 50 -1.26 3.78 4.72
CA ILE A 50 -2.03 2.62 5.15
C ILE A 50 -3.44 3.02 5.58
N ALA A 51 -3.58 4.04 6.42
CA ALA A 51 -4.89 4.50 6.87
C ALA A 51 -5.78 4.97 5.71
N ASP A 52 -5.21 5.68 4.73
CA ASP A 52 -5.93 6.10 3.53
C ASP A 52 -6.39 4.90 2.68
N LEU A 53 -5.53 3.89 2.51
CA LEU A 53 -5.87 2.66 1.80
C LEU A 53 -6.99 1.89 2.51
N GLU A 54 -6.92 1.73 3.83
CA GLU A 54 -7.95 1.04 4.60
C GLU A 54 -9.31 1.73 4.43
N SER A 55 -9.34 3.06 4.53
CA SER A 55 -10.56 3.85 4.30
C SER A 55 -11.11 3.67 2.88
N LYS A 56 -10.26 3.80 1.85
CA LYS A 56 -10.70 3.66 0.45
C LYS A 56 -11.13 2.24 0.12
N LEU A 57 -10.52 1.22 0.72
CA LEU A 57 -10.94 -0.16 0.55
C LEU A 57 -12.30 -0.43 1.20
N GLU A 58 -12.56 0.16 2.36
CA GLU A 58 -13.87 0.12 3.00
C GLU A 58 -14.91 0.84 2.13
N ASP A 59 -14.61 2.04 1.62
CA ASP A 59 -15.53 2.82 0.78
C ASP A 59 -15.81 2.17 -0.60
N ASP A 60 -14.78 1.66 -1.29
CA ASP A 60 -14.89 1.15 -2.66
C ASP A 60 -15.32 -0.33 -2.72
N PHE A 61 -15.00 -1.13 -1.70
CA PHE A 61 -15.24 -2.57 -1.69
C PHE A 61 -16.18 -3.04 -0.57
N ASP A 62 -16.55 -2.18 0.40
CA ASP A 62 -17.31 -2.55 1.60
C ASP A 62 -16.57 -3.59 2.45
N ILE A 63 -15.23 -3.54 2.45
CA ILE A 63 -14.35 -4.47 3.16
C ILE A 63 -13.47 -3.72 4.15
N SER A 64 -13.74 -3.91 5.44
CA SER A 64 -12.86 -3.41 6.50
C SER A 64 -11.67 -4.37 6.68
N LEU A 65 -10.48 -3.89 6.32
CA LEU A 65 -9.21 -4.63 6.43
C LEU A 65 -8.23 -3.87 7.32
N THR A 66 -7.35 -4.61 8.00
CA THR A 66 -6.21 -4.03 8.71
C THR A 66 -4.92 -4.43 7.99
N LEU A 67 -4.33 -3.49 7.27
CA LEU A 67 -3.06 -3.65 6.57
C LEU A 67 -1.88 -3.48 7.54
N ALA A 68 -2.02 -2.61 8.54
CA ALA A 68 -1.01 -2.31 9.56
C ALA A 68 -0.91 -3.39 10.65
N ASN A 69 -0.54 -4.62 10.28
CA ASN A 69 -0.24 -5.66 11.26
C ASN A 69 1.28 -5.76 11.55
N GLU A 70 1.65 -6.21 12.75
CA GLU A 70 3.07 -6.28 13.17
C GLU A 70 3.94 -7.14 12.23
N LYS A 71 3.33 -8.13 11.55
CA LYS A 71 4.02 -9.00 10.60
C LYS A 71 4.28 -8.28 9.26
N SER A 72 3.36 -7.45 8.77
CA SER A 72 3.47 -6.77 7.48
C SER A 72 4.51 -5.63 7.52
N MET A 73 4.66 -4.96 8.66
CA MET A 73 5.65 -3.90 8.85
C MET A 73 7.08 -4.39 9.11
N SER A 74 7.25 -5.55 9.77
CA SER A 74 8.58 -6.08 10.13
C SER A 74 9.09 -7.20 9.23
N ALA A 75 8.26 -7.72 8.31
CA ALA A 75 8.65 -8.80 7.43
C ALA A 75 9.79 -8.39 6.49
N LYS A 76 10.78 -9.28 6.37
CA LYS A 76 11.87 -9.21 5.37
C LYS A 76 11.35 -9.10 3.93
N ASN A 77 10.09 -9.51 3.71
CA ASN A 77 9.31 -9.35 2.49
C ASN A 77 8.06 -8.52 2.77
N SER A 78 8.23 -7.29 3.26
CA SER A 78 7.10 -6.41 3.54
C SER A 78 6.25 -6.19 2.27
N PRO A 79 4.91 -6.32 2.33
CA PRO A 79 4.04 -6.02 1.20
C PRO A 79 4.10 -4.54 0.80
N PHE A 80 4.53 -3.66 1.72
CA PHE A 80 4.71 -2.23 1.46
C PHE A 80 6.01 -1.89 0.71
N SER A 81 6.73 -2.88 0.19
CA SER A 81 7.98 -2.63 -0.53
C SER A 81 7.76 -2.08 -1.95
N SER A 82 6.70 -2.49 -2.63
CA SER A 82 6.30 -1.93 -3.93
C SER A 82 4.79 -1.97 -4.13
N VAL A 83 4.27 -1.16 -5.05
CA VAL A 83 2.85 -1.14 -5.43
C VAL A 83 2.36 -2.52 -5.86
N GLY A 84 3.17 -3.29 -6.62
CA GLY A 84 2.79 -4.63 -7.05
C GLY A 84 2.60 -5.59 -5.88
N ARG A 85 3.56 -5.62 -4.94
CA ARG A 85 3.46 -6.44 -3.73
C ARG A 85 2.30 -6.04 -2.83
N LEU A 86 2.03 -4.74 -2.74
CA LEU A 86 0.90 -4.22 -1.96
C LEU A 86 -0.44 -4.62 -2.60
N THR A 87 -0.51 -4.57 -3.94
CA THR A 87 -1.69 -5.00 -4.70
C THR A 87 -1.97 -6.49 -4.48
N ASP A 88 -0.95 -7.33 -4.58
CA ASP A 88 -1.08 -8.77 -4.33
C ASP A 88 -1.49 -9.05 -2.88
N TYR A 89 -0.88 -8.35 -1.93
CA TYR A 89 -1.20 -8.51 -0.50
C TYR A 89 -2.65 -8.14 -0.17
N ILE A 90 -3.13 -6.99 -0.64
CA ILE A 90 -4.52 -6.57 -0.43
C ILE A 90 -5.48 -7.54 -1.13
N PHE A 91 -5.14 -8.00 -2.33
CA PHE A 91 -5.94 -9.00 -3.02
C PHE A 91 -6.05 -10.31 -2.24
N ASP A 92 -4.93 -10.82 -1.71
CA ASP A 92 -4.92 -12.06 -0.92
C ASP A 92 -5.69 -11.91 0.41
N LEU A 93 -5.67 -10.72 1.02
CA LEU A 93 -6.48 -10.39 2.20
C LEU A 93 -7.97 -10.41 1.87
N ILE A 94 -8.38 -9.78 0.77
CA ILE A 94 -9.78 -9.74 0.33
C ILE A 94 -10.31 -11.14 0.01
N GLU A 95 -9.51 -11.96 -0.68
CA GLU A 95 -9.86 -13.34 -1.00
C GLU A 95 -9.84 -14.26 0.24
N GLY A 96 -9.43 -13.76 1.41
CA GLY A 96 -9.34 -14.53 2.65
C GLY A 96 -8.24 -15.60 2.65
N GLN A 97 -7.26 -15.50 1.74
CA GLN A 97 -6.15 -16.45 1.62
C GLN A 97 -4.96 -16.10 2.52
N TYR A 98 -5.01 -14.95 3.20
CA TYR A 98 -3.99 -14.57 4.17
C TYR A 98 -4.22 -15.28 5.52
N HIS A 99 -3.59 -16.45 5.67
CA HIS A 99 -3.54 -17.16 6.95
C HIS A 99 -2.52 -16.47 7.87
N ALA A 100 -3.03 -15.72 8.86
CA ALA A 100 -2.22 -15.11 9.92
C ALA A 100 -1.56 -16.17 10.83
#